data_AF-P29298-F1
#
_entry.id   AF-P29298-F1
#
_cell.length_a   1.000
_cell.length_b   1.000
_cell.length_c   1.000
_cell.angle_alpha   90.00
_cell.angle_beta   90.00
_cell.angle_gamma   90.00
#
_symmetry.space_group_name_H-M   'P 1'
#
loop_
_entity.id
_entity.type
_entity.pdbx_description
1 polymer ?
#
loop_
_entity_poly.entity_id
_entity_poly.type
_entity_poly.pdbx_seq_one_letter_code
_entity_poly.pdbx_strand_id
1 'polypeptide(L)'
;MSDPKESAAVASLYNTYPFPPEPILDEPPPGYNWRWNWQAAYSFCTGQKPSRDNIRILDAGCGSGVSTEYLVHLNPEATVVGIDLSEGTLAVAKERCQRSEQLEPN
;
A
#
# COMPACT_ATOMS: atom_id res chain seq x y z
N MET A 1 7.84 9.50 20.86
CA MET A 1 6.81 10.24 20.10
C MET A 1 7.48 11.51 19.61
N SER A 2 7.34 11.84 18.33
CA SER A 2 7.82 13.10 17.75
C SER A 2 7.15 14.31 18.41
N ASP A 3 7.76 15.49 18.33
CA ASP A 3 7.12 16.73 18.75
C ASP A 3 5.85 16.93 17.90
N PRO A 4 4.67 17.22 18.50
CA PRO A 4 3.46 17.51 17.74
C PRO A 4 3.65 18.55 16.63
N LYS A 5 4.55 19.52 16.80
CA LYS A 5 4.90 20.50 15.75
C LYS A 5 5.64 19.86 14.59
N GLU A 6 6.56 18.94 14.84
CA GLU A 6 7.27 18.20 13.80
C GLU A 6 6.30 17.34 13.01
N SER A 7 5.41 16.59 13.69
CA SER A 7 4.38 15.79 13.02
C SER A 7 3.44 16.66 12.18
N ALA A 8 2.99 17.81 12.69
CA ALA A 8 2.15 18.73 11.92
C ALA A 8 2.88 19.28 10.68
N ALA A 9 4.16 19.63 10.80
CA ALA A 9 4.96 20.10 9.67
C ALA A 9 5.14 19.02 8.59
N VAL A 10 5.41 17.78 9.00
CA VAL A 10 5.54 16.62 8.08
C VAL A 10 4.20 16.31 7.41
N ALA A 11 3.09 16.31 8.17
CA ALA A 11 1.75 16.12 7.62
C ALA A 11 1.41 17.19 6.58
N SER A 12 1.72 18.46 6.87
CA SER A 12 1.50 19.58 5.93
C SER A 12 2.31 19.41 4.64
N LEU A 13 3.54 18.91 4.72
CA LEU A 13 4.37 18.66 3.54
C LEU A 13 3.73 17.63 2.61
N TYR A 14 3.33 16.48 3.15
CA TYR A 14 2.73 15.39 2.37
C TYR A 14 1.28 15.68 1.94
N ASN A 15 0.54 16.48 2.69
CA ASN A 15 -0.75 17.02 2.24
C ASN A 15 -0.58 17.88 0.97
N THR A 16 0.51 18.66 0.91
CA THR A 16 0.81 19.53 -0.24
C THR A 16 1.41 18.74 -1.40
N TYR A 17 2.25 17.75 -1.11
CA TYR A 17 2.97 16.94 -2.09
C TYR A 17 2.85 15.45 -1.75
N PRO A 18 1.73 14.79 -2.11
CA PRO A 18 1.57 13.36 -1.93
C PRO A 18 2.70 12.58 -2.61
N PHE A 19 3.26 11.60 -1.92
CA PHE A 19 4.43 10.84 -2.38
C PHE A 19 4.25 9.33 -2.19
N PRO A 20 4.73 8.48 -3.12
CA PRO A 20 5.29 8.85 -4.42
C PRO A 20 4.23 9.45 -5.37
N PRO A 21 4.60 10.37 -6.29
CA PRO A 21 3.66 11.07 -7.15
C PRO A 21 3.32 10.26 -8.42
N GLU A 22 3.18 8.93 -8.29
CA GLU A 22 2.85 8.07 -9.42
C GLU A 22 1.42 8.38 -9.92
N PRO A 23 1.15 8.27 -11.23
CA PRO A 23 -0.20 8.44 -11.75
C PRO A 23 -1.15 7.38 -11.16
N ILE A 24 -2.42 7.74 -11.02
CA ILE A 24 -3.48 6.78 -10.70
C ILE A 24 -4.00 6.21 -12.02
N LEU A 25 -4.05 4.88 -12.08
CA LEU A 25 -4.52 4.13 -13.25
C LEU A 25 -5.88 3.48 -12.95
N ASP A 26 -6.66 3.21 -13.99
CA ASP A 26 -7.89 2.41 -13.92
C ASP A 26 -7.60 0.94 -14.26
N GLU A 27 -6.44 0.43 -13.84
CA GLU A 27 -5.99 -0.95 -14.07
C GLU A 27 -5.08 -1.41 -12.92
N PRO A 28 -4.86 -2.74 -12.76
CA PRO A 28 -3.92 -3.26 -11.78
C PRO A 28 -2.53 -2.65 -11.93
N PRO A 29 -1.77 -2.51 -10.83
CA PRO A 29 -0.46 -1.87 -10.87
C PRO A 29 0.50 -2.65 -11.78
N PRO A 30 1.29 -1.98 -12.61
CA PRO A 30 2.09 -2.65 -13.64
C PRO A 30 3.26 -3.44 -13.04
N GLY A 31 3.58 -4.59 -13.62
CA GLY A 31 4.74 -5.37 -13.23
C GLY A 31 4.58 -6.13 -11.92
N TYR A 32 5.70 -6.52 -11.32
CA TYR A 32 5.73 -7.41 -10.16
C TYR A 32 6.91 -7.09 -9.25
N ASN A 33 6.67 -7.10 -7.94
CA ASN A 33 7.72 -7.01 -6.93
C ASN A 33 7.52 -8.11 -5.88
N TRP A 34 8.47 -9.05 -5.82
CA TRP A 34 8.39 -10.20 -4.90
C TRP A 34 8.29 -9.79 -3.43
N ARG A 35 8.76 -8.59 -3.06
CA ARG A 35 8.68 -8.08 -1.68
C ARG A 35 7.24 -7.77 -1.25
N TRP A 36 6.34 -7.59 -2.20
CA TRP A 36 4.92 -7.31 -1.96
C TRP A 36 4.03 -8.53 -2.18
N ASN A 37 4.59 -9.69 -2.51
CA ASN A 37 3.86 -10.96 -2.53
C ASN A 37 4.21 -11.78 -1.28
N TRP A 38 3.19 -12.09 -0.47
CA TRP A 38 3.31 -12.76 0.81
C TRP A 38 4.04 -14.10 0.71
N GLN A 39 3.68 -14.94 -0.25
CA GLN A 39 4.31 -16.25 -0.40
C GLN A 39 5.79 -16.12 -0.75
N ALA A 40 6.14 -15.24 -1.69
CA ALA A 40 7.53 -14.99 -2.07
C ALA A 40 8.34 -14.37 -0.93
N ALA A 41 7.82 -13.33 -0.26
CA ALA A 41 8.48 -12.67 0.85
C ALA A 41 8.69 -13.63 2.04
N TYR A 42 7.66 -14.40 2.41
CA TYR A 42 7.75 -15.39 3.47
C TYR A 42 8.77 -16.49 3.15
N SER A 43 8.73 -17.02 1.91
CA SER A 43 9.68 -18.05 1.46
C SER A 43 11.11 -17.54 1.45
N PHE A 44 11.33 -16.30 1.04
CA PHE A 44 12.66 -15.68 1.08
C PHE A 44 13.19 -15.54 2.52
N CYS A 45 12.35 -15.11 3.45
CA CYS A 45 12.76 -14.90 4.84
C CYS A 45 12.89 -16.19 5.66
N THR A 46 12.19 -17.26 5.30
CA THR A 46 12.09 -18.48 6.14
C THR A 46 12.59 -19.75 5.46
N GLY A 47 12.76 -19.74 4.13
CA GLY A 47 13.04 -20.94 3.34
C GLY A 47 11.85 -21.91 3.22
N GLN A 48 10.64 -21.48 3.59
CA GLN A 48 9.43 -22.31 3.64
C GLN A 48 8.25 -21.66 2.94
N LYS A 49 7.29 -22.47 2.45
CA LYS A 49 5.99 -21.96 2.01
C LYS A 49 5.15 -21.57 3.24
N PRO A 50 4.45 -20.42 3.25
CA PRO A 50 3.52 -20.11 4.33
C PRO A 50 2.36 -21.12 4.36
N SER A 51 1.80 -21.36 5.55
CA SER A 51 0.68 -22.30 5.73
C SER A 51 -0.69 -21.74 5.34
N ARG A 52 -0.79 -20.42 5.11
CA ARG A 52 -2.01 -19.71 4.75
C ARG A 52 -1.72 -18.42 4.00
N ASP A 53 -2.69 -17.98 3.20
CA ASP A 53 -2.63 -16.73 2.44
C ASP A 53 -3.60 -15.66 2.99
N ASN A 54 -4.61 -16.07 3.77
CA ASN A 54 -5.56 -15.18 4.44
C ASN A 54 -4.99 -14.47 5.68
N ILE A 55 -3.96 -13.66 5.48
CA ILE A 55 -3.24 -12.94 6.52
C ILE A 55 -3.67 -11.47 6.62
N ARG A 56 -3.13 -10.76 7.61
CA ARG A 56 -3.26 -9.31 7.76
C ARG A 56 -1.92 -8.65 7.48
N ILE A 57 -1.90 -7.70 6.55
CA ILE A 57 -0.72 -6.93 6.17
C ILE A 57 -0.90 -5.49 6.64
N LEU A 58 0.11 -4.92 7.31
CA LEU A 58 0.18 -3.51 7.67
C LEU A 58 1.20 -2.81 6.77
N ASP A 59 0.77 -1.82 6.00
CA ASP A 59 1.63 -0.90 5.27
C ASP A 59 1.78 0.41 6.08
N ALA A 60 2.84 0.50 6.89
CA ALA A 60 3.07 1.60 7.81
C ALA A 60 3.89 2.72 7.14
N GLY A 61 3.26 3.88 6.95
CA GLY A 61 3.79 4.95 6.10
C GLY A 61 3.48 4.67 4.63
N CYS A 62 2.23 4.30 4.33
CA CYS A 62 1.82 3.84 3.00
C CYS A 62 1.93 4.92 1.92
N GLY A 63 2.10 6.19 2.30
CA GLY A 63 2.15 7.30 1.36
C GLY A 63 0.91 7.31 0.47
N SER A 64 1.11 7.67 -0.81
CA SER A 64 0.05 7.74 -1.83
C SER A 64 -0.50 6.38 -2.26
N GLY A 65 -0.16 5.31 -1.52
CA GLY A 65 -0.75 3.98 -1.66
C GLY A 65 -0.14 3.12 -2.77
N VAL A 66 1.00 3.49 -3.37
CA VAL A 66 1.61 2.67 -4.43
C VAL A 66 1.94 1.27 -3.92
N SER A 67 2.68 1.14 -2.81
CA SER A 67 2.95 -0.17 -2.21
C SER A 67 1.66 -0.88 -1.79
N THR A 68 0.70 -0.15 -1.21
CA THR A 68 -0.57 -0.70 -0.76
C THR A 68 -1.36 -1.30 -1.92
N GLU A 69 -1.42 -0.63 -3.06
CA GLU A 69 -2.06 -1.11 -4.29
C GLU A 69 -1.45 -2.45 -4.73
N TYR A 70 -0.12 -2.54 -4.82
CA TYR A 70 0.53 -3.83 -5.12
C TYR A 70 0.25 -4.89 -4.05
N LEU A 71 0.25 -4.54 -2.77
CA LEU A 71 -0.03 -5.48 -1.69
C LEU A 71 -1.45 -6.06 -1.80
N VAL A 72 -2.44 -5.26 -2.20
CA VAL A 72 -3.82 -5.73 -2.43
C VAL A 72 -3.87 -6.70 -3.62
N HIS A 73 -3.36 -6.28 -4.78
CA HIS A 73 -3.43 -7.07 -6.02
C HIS A 73 -2.59 -8.36 -5.97
N LEU A 74 -1.45 -8.35 -5.28
CA LEU A 74 -0.57 -9.52 -5.20
C LEU A 74 -0.95 -10.51 -4.10
N ASN A 75 -1.89 -10.15 -3.21
CA ASN A 75 -2.32 -10.97 -2.08
C ASN A 75 -3.85 -10.96 -1.93
N PRO A 76 -4.61 -11.53 -2.89
CA PRO A 76 -6.07 -11.39 -2.94
C PRO A 76 -6.81 -11.98 -1.72
N GLU A 77 -6.20 -12.90 -0.97
CA GLU A 77 -6.78 -13.44 0.27
C GLU A 77 -6.45 -12.61 1.52
N ALA A 78 -5.50 -11.67 1.42
CA ALA A 78 -5.04 -10.89 2.57
C ALA A 78 -5.94 -9.68 2.83
N THR A 79 -6.01 -9.27 4.10
CA THR A 79 -6.55 -7.96 4.47
C THR A 79 -5.38 -6.98 4.64
N VAL A 80 -5.33 -5.95 3.79
CA VAL A 80 -4.29 -4.90 3.84
C VAL A 80 -4.81 -3.67 4.56
N VAL A 81 -4.03 -3.15 5.51
CA VAL A 81 -4.31 -1.87 6.19
C VAL A 81 -3.13 -0.94 5.93
N GLY A 82 -3.37 0.15 5.19
CA GLY A 82 -2.43 1.24 5.02
C GLY A 82 -2.63 2.32 6.09
N ILE A 83 -1.55 2.81 6.68
CA ILE A 83 -1.57 3.97 7.59
C ILE A 83 -0.56 5.01 7.14
N ASP A 84 -0.94 6.28 7.22
CA ASP A 84 -0.07 7.42 6.99
C ASP A 84 -0.54 8.58 7.89
N LEU A 85 0.35 9.53 8.15
CA LEU A 85 0.04 10.72 8.95
C LEU A 85 -0.74 11.77 8.13
N SER A 86 -0.56 11.78 6.82
CA SER A 86 -1.09 12.80 5.92
C SER A 86 -2.48 12.42 5.39
N GLU A 87 -3.51 13.16 5.80
CA GLU A 87 -4.88 12.95 5.32
C GLU A 87 -5.02 13.13 3.81
N GLY A 88 -4.35 14.13 3.22
CA GLY A 88 -4.37 14.37 1.78
C GLY A 88 -3.70 13.25 1.01
N THR A 89 -2.60 12.70 1.54
CA THR A 89 -1.93 11.54 0.96
C THR A 89 -2.78 10.26 1.09
N LEU A 90 -3.47 10.07 2.22
CA LEU A 90 -4.42 8.97 2.40
C LEU A 90 -5.62 9.06 1.45
N ALA A 91 -6.07 10.26 1.07
CA ALA A 91 -7.11 10.43 0.06
C ALA A 91 -6.65 9.91 -1.32
N VAL A 92 -5.42 10.23 -1.72
CA VAL A 92 -4.79 9.70 -2.95
C VAL A 92 -4.64 8.18 -2.89
N ALA A 93 -4.20 7.63 -1.75
CA ALA A 93 -4.06 6.18 -1.57
C ALA A 93 -5.39 5.43 -1.71
N LYS A 94 -6.48 6.00 -1.13
CA LYS A 94 -7.82 5.44 -1.26
C LYS A 94 -8.31 5.47 -2.71
N GLU A 95 -8.15 6.60 -3.40
CA GLU A 95 -8.54 6.72 -4.80
C GLU A 95 -7.78 5.71 -5.67
N ARG A 96 -6.47 5.57 -5.47
CA ARG A 96 -5.62 4.60 -6.18
C ARG A 96 -6.15 3.18 -6.06
N CYS A 97 -6.34 2.69 -4.83
CA CYS A 97 -6.81 1.32 -4.61
C CYS A 97 -8.23 1.10 -5.17
N GLN A 98 -9.12 2.10 -5.02
CA GLN A 98 -10.48 2.01 -5.56
C GLN A 98 -10.53 1.96 -7.09
N ARG A 99 -9.59 2.61 -7.78
CA ARG A 99 -9.57 2.67 -9.25
C ARG A 99 -8.91 1.45 -9.87
N SER A 100 -7.90 0.87 -9.23
CA SER A 100 -7.27 -0.36 -9.75
C SER A 100 -8.08 -1.63 -9.50
N GLU A 101 -9.00 -1.65 -8.53
CA GLU A 101 -9.92 -2.77 -8.29
C GLU A 101 -11.07 -2.86 -9.31
N GLN A 102 -11.38 -1.81 -10.07
CA GLN A 102 -12.57 -1.74 -10.93
C GLN A 102 -12.57 -2.65 -12.16
N LEU A 103 -11.52 -3.44 -12.39
CA LEU A 103 -11.37 -4.28 -13.58
C LEU A 103 -11.45 -5.79 -13.37
N GLU A 104 -11.85 -6.33 -12.20
CA GLU A 104 -12.13 -7.77 -12.14
C GLU A 104 -13.37 -8.10 -13.01
N PRO A 105 -13.24 -8.80 -14.15
CA PRO A 105 -14.38 -9.23 -14.93
C PRO A 105 -14.95 -10.47 -14.25
N ASN A 106 -16.25 -10.42 -13.94
CA ASN A 106 -17.07 -11.61 -13.69
C ASN A 106 -16.98 -12.61 -14.85
#